data_AF-A0A1F0CWQ0-F1
#
_entry.id   AF-A0A1F0CWQ0-F1
#
_cell.length_a   1.000
_cell.length_b   1.000
_cell.length_c   1.000
_cell.angle_alpha   90.00
_cell.angle_beta   90.00
_cell.angle_gamma   90.00
#
_symmetry.space_group_name_H-M   'P 1'
#
loop_
_entity.id
_entity.type
_entity.pdbx_description
1 polymer ?
#
loop_
_entity_poly.entity_id
_entity_poly.type
_entity_poly.pdbx_seq_one_letter_code
_entity_poly.pdbx_strand_id
1 'polypeptide(L)'
;MPDTPNERAEAAQIGAYRRQLLANPHDRDVPASPLPVIAQRALIGVFLLLLAVGVFFIAADRWRRGTTAMGASLVFLATIRWVVDSDVLGIFAVRSRKFDCFFAGGVGLLMMYLAISVDTLGS
;
A
#
# COMPACT_ATOMS: atom_id res chain seq x y z
N MET A 1 -16.54 15.63 25.73
CA MET A 1 -17.40 14.48 25.40
C MET A 1 -18.70 15.07 24.89
N PRO A 2 -19.33 14.60 23.81
CA PRO A 2 -20.65 15.10 23.40
C PRO A 2 -21.67 14.71 24.47
N ASP A 3 -22.23 15.70 25.17
CA ASP A 3 -22.98 15.46 26.41
C ASP A 3 -24.46 15.19 26.10
N THR A 4 -24.98 15.70 24.97
CA THR A 4 -26.38 15.51 24.56
C THR A 4 -26.56 14.45 23.46
N PRO A 5 -27.74 13.82 23.34
CA PRO A 5 -28.05 12.89 22.25
C PRO A 5 -27.91 13.51 20.85
N ASN A 6 -28.24 14.79 20.70
CA ASN A 6 -28.15 15.52 19.43
C ASN A 6 -26.69 15.69 19.00
N GLU A 7 -25.80 16.11 19.90
CA GLU A 7 -24.36 16.23 19.62
C GLU A 7 -23.72 14.90 19.23
N ARG A 8 -24.18 13.78 19.81
CA ARG A 8 -23.72 12.42 19.42
C ARG A 8 -24.16 12.07 18.00
N ALA A 9 -25.39 12.42 17.63
CA ALA A 9 -25.92 12.19 16.29
C ALA A 9 -25.17 13.04 15.25
N GLU A 10 -24.92 14.31 15.56
CA GLU A 10 -24.15 15.22 14.71
C GLU A 10 -22.71 14.72 14.54
N ALA A 11 -22.04 14.32 15.63
CA ALA A 11 -20.69 13.74 15.56
C ALA A 11 -20.64 12.46 14.71
N ALA A 12 -21.65 11.59 14.82
CA ALA A 12 -21.76 10.40 14.00
C ALA A 12 -21.96 10.72 12.51
N GLN A 13 -22.79 11.72 12.19
CA GLN A 13 -23.02 12.19 10.82
C GLN A 13 -21.76 12.81 10.22
N ILE A 14 -21.05 13.66 10.98
CA ILE A 14 -19.76 14.23 10.58
C ILE A 14 -18.76 13.10 10.27
N GLY A 15 -18.71 12.07 11.12
CA GLY A 15 -17.86 10.91 10.91
C GLY A 15 -18.20 10.14 9.63
N ALA A 16 -19.48 9.92 9.35
CA ALA A 16 -19.94 9.27 8.12
C ALA A 16 -19.60 10.08 6.87
N TYR A 17 -19.87 11.39 6.90
CA TYR A 17 -19.57 12.31 5.81
C TYR A 17 -18.06 12.38 5.53
N ARG A 18 -17.23 12.46 6.58
CA ARG A 18 -15.77 12.43 6.44
C ARG A 18 -15.30 11.14 5.76
N ARG A 19 -15.81 9.98 6.15
CA ARG A 19 -15.45 8.70 5.48
C ARG A 19 -15.81 8.74 4.00
N GLN A 20 -16.97 9.28 3.66
CA GLN A 20 -17.43 9.40 2.28
C GLN A 20 -16.55 10.34 1.44
N LEU A 21 -16.06 11.43 2.05
CA LEU A 21 -15.10 12.35 1.42
C LEU A 21 -13.71 11.73 1.23
N LEU A 22 -13.28 10.88 2.17
CA LEU A 22 -11.97 10.22 2.12
C LEU A 22 -11.98 8.93 1.28
N ALA A 23 -13.15 8.41 0.95
CA ALA A 23 -13.29 7.20 0.13
C ALA A 23 -12.75 7.46 -1.27
N ASN A 24 -11.89 6.55 -1.75
CA ASN A 24 -11.30 6.65 -3.09
C ASN A 24 -12.41 6.65 -4.16
N PRO A 25 -12.58 7.76 -4.92
CA PRO A 25 -13.62 7.86 -5.95
C PRO A 25 -13.52 6.79 -7.04
N HIS A 26 -12.31 6.27 -7.28
CA HIS A 26 -12.04 5.31 -8.35
C HIS A 26 -12.31 3.85 -7.98
N ASP A 27 -12.59 3.56 -6.71
CA ASP A 27 -12.87 2.19 -6.24
C ASP A 27 -14.30 2.04 -5.71
N ARG A 28 -15.19 3.00 -5.98
CA ARG A 28 -16.59 2.99 -5.48
C ARG A 28 -17.39 1.75 -5.88
N ASP A 29 -17.09 1.22 -7.06
CA ASP A 29 -17.79 0.05 -7.62
C ASP A 29 -17.13 -1.29 -7.24
N VAL A 30 -16.07 -1.25 -6.43
CA VAL A 30 -15.32 -2.45 -6.11
C VAL A 30 -15.93 -3.15 -4.89
N PRO A 31 -16.22 -4.46 -4.97
CA PRO A 31 -16.73 -5.20 -3.82
C PRO A 31 -15.77 -5.15 -2.63
N ALA A 32 -16.33 -5.10 -1.42
CA ALA A 32 -15.58 -5.20 -0.20
C ALA A 32 -14.80 -6.52 -0.15
N SER A 33 -13.59 -6.47 0.36
CA SER A 33 -12.75 -7.65 0.51
C SER A 33 -13.39 -8.69 1.45
N PRO A 34 -13.28 -9.99 1.13
CA PRO A 34 -13.68 -11.06 2.05
C PRO A 34 -12.71 -11.22 3.23
N LEU A 35 -11.55 -10.55 3.22
CA LEU A 35 -10.55 -10.68 4.27
C LEU A 35 -10.90 -9.84 5.51
N PRO A 36 -10.69 -10.39 6.72
CA PRO A 36 -10.87 -9.62 7.94
C PRO A 36 -9.86 -8.48 8.01
N VAL A 37 -10.28 -7.34 8.58
CA VAL A 37 -9.46 -6.11 8.66
C VAL A 37 -8.09 -6.35 9.31
N ILE A 38 -8.00 -7.27 10.28
CA ILE A 38 -6.71 -7.63 10.91
C ILE A 38 -5.75 -8.24 9.89
N ALA A 39 -6.23 -9.14 9.02
CA ALA A 39 -5.42 -9.72 7.95
C ALA A 39 -5.01 -8.65 6.92
N GLN A 40 -5.91 -7.74 6.57
CA GLN A 40 -5.59 -6.62 5.69
C GLN A 40 -4.46 -5.73 6.27
N ARG A 41 -4.54 -5.40 7.57
CA ARG A 41 -3.49 -4.63 8.28
C ARG A 41 -2.18 -5.40 8.39
N ALA A 42 -2.25 -6.73 8.58
CA ALA A 42 -1.06 -7.57 8.58
C ALA A 42 -0.35 -7.56 7.21
N LEU A 43 -1.10 -7.63 6.10
CA LEU A 43 -0.54 -7.51 4.76
C LEU A 43 0.16 -6.15 4.55
N ILE A 44 -0.45 -5.05 5.02
CA ILE A 44 0.22 -3.73 4.99
C ILE A 44 1.49 -3.74 5.85
N GLY A 45 1.45 -4.37 7.03
CA GLY A 45 2.63 -4.52 7.89
C GLY A 45 3.77 -5.27 7.19
N VAL A 46 3.46 -6.34 6.47
CA VAL A 46 4.45 -7.09 5.66
C VAL A 46 5.02 -6.21 4.55
N PHE A 47 4.18 -5.43 3.85
CA PHE A 47 4.65 -4.48 2.83
C PHE A 47 5.64 -3.47 3.42
N LEU A 48 5.29 -2.84 4.55
CA LEU A 48 6.15 -1.87 5.21
C LEU A 48 7.46 -2.49 5.72
N LEU A 49 7.42 -3.74 6.20
CA LEU A 49 8.61 -4.48 6.59
C LEU A 49 9.53 -4.73 5.40
N LEU A 50 9.00 -5.20 4.26
CA LEU A 50 9.79 -5.41 3.03
C LEU A 50 10.43 -4.10 2.56
N LEU A 51 9.68 -2.99 2.60
CA LEU A 51 10.19 -1.67 2.28
C LEU A 51 11.33 -1.26 3.23
N ALA A 52 11.16 -1.44 4.55
CA ALA A 52 12.18 -1.14 5.55
C ALA A 52 13.45 -1.98 5.37
N VAL A 53 13.32 -3.27 5.03
CA VAL A 53 14.45 -4.15 4.69
C VAL A 53 15.21 -3.62 3.47
N GLY A 54 14.49 -3.15 2.45
CA GLY A 54 15.09 -2.51 1.28
C GLY A 54 15.89 -1.26 1.65
N VAL A 55 15.29 -0.35 2.42
CA VAL A 55 15.97 0.86 2.94
C VAL A 55 17.20 0.49 3.76
N PHE A 56 17.10 -0.50 4.64
CA PHE A 56 18.23 -0.99 5.44
C PHE A 56 19.39 -1.48 4.57
N PHE A 57 19.12 -2.26 3.52
CA PHE A 57 20.17 -2.72 2.62
C PHE A 57 20.82 -1.58 1.83
N ILE A 58 20.05 -0.56 1.41
CA ILE A 58 20.60 0.64 0.77
C ILE A 58 21.52 1.37 1.75
N ALA A 59 21.08 1.57 3.00
CA ALA A 59 21.85 2.24 4.03
C ALA A 59 23.12 1.45 4.44
N ALA A 60 23.12 0.13 4.25
CA ALA A 60 24.27 -0.74 4.49
C ALA A 60 25.19 -0.90 3.27
N ASP A 61 25.16 0.04 2.32
CA ASP A 61 25.93 0.06 1.06
C ASP A 61 25.69 -1.17 0.15
N ARG A 62 24.64 -1.95 0.42
CA ARG A 62 24.24 -3.12 -0.37
C ARG A 62 23.16 -2.72 -1.36
N TRP A 63 23.46 -1.72 -2.20
CA TRP A 63 22.51 -1.07 -3.11
C TRP A 63 21.70 -2.07 -3.95
N ARG A 64 22.33 -3.14 -4.47
CA ARG A 64 21.63 -4.17 -5.25
C ARG A 64 20.54 -4.88 -4.46
N ARG A 65 20.91 -5.42 -3.30
CA ARG A 65 19.97 -6.12 -2.41
C ARG A 65 18.87 -5.15 -1.95
N GLY A 66 19.24 -3.89 -1.71
CA GLY A 66 18.31 -2.82 -1.39
C GLY A 66 17.30 -2.56 -2.49
N THR A 67 17.74 -2.27 -3.70
CA THR A 67 16.87 -2.01 -4.85
C THR A 67 16.02 -3.24 -5.21
N THR A 68 16.56 -4.45 -5.15
CA THR A 68 15.77 -5.68 -5.35
C THR A 68 14.69 -5.82 -4.28
N ALA A 69 15.00 -5.58 -3.00
CA ALA A 69 14.01 -5.66 -1.92
C ALA A 69 12.94 -4.56 -2.01
N MET A 70 13.31 -3.34 -2.38
CA MET A 70 12.37 -2.25 -2.66
C MET A 70 11.47 -2.57 -3.86
N GLY A 71 12.02 -3.17 -4.92
CA GLY A 71 11.23 -3.61 -6.06
C GLY A 71 10.26 -4.73 -5.69
N ALA A 72 10.70 -5.70 -4.89
CA ALA A 72 9.85 -6.78 -4.38
C ALA A 72 8.71 -6.25 -3.48
N SER A 73 8.96 -5.22 -2.67
CA SER A 73 7.91 -4.60 -1.86
C SER A 73 6.84 -3.92 -2.73
N LEU A 74 7.21 -3.28 -3.84
CA LEU A 74 6.24 -2.70 -4.78
C LEU A 74 5.43 -3.76 -5.54
N VAL A 75 6.07 -4.86 -5.95
CA VAL A 75 5.35 -6.01 -6.55
C VAL A 75 4.38 -6.62 -5.53
N PHE A 76 4.79 -6.73 -4.27
CA PHE A 76 3.92 -7.18 -3.19
C PHE A 76 2.75 -6.21 -2.97
N LEU A 77 3.00 -4.89 -2.97
CA LEU A 77 1.96 -3.87 -2.89
C LEU A 77 0.93 -4.00 -4.02
N ALA A 78 1.40 -4.15 -5.27
CA ALA A 78 0.54 -4.39 -6.42
C ALA A 78 -0.32 -5.66 -6.27
N THR A 79 0.21 -6.68 -5.59
CA THR A 79 -0.52 -7.93 -5.35
C THR A 79 -1.61 -7.73 -4.28
N ILE A 80 -1.25 -7.17 -3.11
CA ILE A 80 -2.20 -7.01 -2.00
C ILE A 80 -3.30 -5.99 -2.30
N ARG A 81 -3.06 -5.08 -3.26
CA ARG A 81 -4.02 -4.07 -3.72
C ARG A 81 -5.33 -4.69 -4.27
N TRP A 82 -5.33 -5.97 -4.61
CA TRP A 82 -6.53 -6.71 -5.03
C TRP A 82 -7.36 -7.28 -3.89
N VAL A 83 -6.77 -7.46 -2.72
CA VAL A 83 -7.39 -8.15 -1.57
C VAL A 83 -7.52 -7.24 -0.34
N VAL A 84 -6.91 -6.06 -0.34
CA VAL A 84 -7.03 -5.07 0.74
C VAL A 84 -7.93 -3.93 0.28
N ASP A 85 -8.87 -3.54 1.14
CA ASP A 85 -9.80 -2.45 0.87
C ASP A 85 -9.07 -1.10 0.87
N SER A 86 -9.54 -0.18 0.02
CA SER A 86 -8.91 1.13 -0.15
C SER A 86 -8.93 1.99 1.11
N ASP A 87 -9.96 1.81 1.96
CA ASP A 87 -10.05 2.46 3.27
C ASP A 87 -8.93 2.01 4.23
N VAL A 88 -8.50 0.76 4.12
CA VAL A 88 -7.43 0.19 4.96
C VAL A 88 -6.06 0.51 4.35
N LEU A 89 -5.94 0.47 3.02
CA LEU A 89 -4.72 0.82 2.29
C LEU A 89 -4.37 2.33 2.40
N GLY A 90 -5.39 3.18 2.55
CA GLY A 90 -5.24 4.61 2.79
C GLY A 90 -4.52 5.34 1.64
N ILE A 91 -3.43 6.03 1.96
CA ILE A 91 -2.67 6.87 1.02
C ILE A 91 -2.09 6.10 -0.18
N PHE A 92 -1.99 4.78 -0.10
CA PHE A 92 -1.53 3.94 -1.21
C PHE A 92 -2.62 3.68 -2.27
N ALA A 93 -3.87 4.07 -2.02
CA ALA A 93 -5.00 3.94 -2.95
C ALA A 93 -5.44 5.31 -3.50
N VAL A 94 -4.64 5.87 -4.42
CA VAL A 94 -4.87 7.22 -4.97
C VAL A 94 -5.68 7.20 -6.27
N ARG A 95 -5.47 6.18 -7.11
CA ARG A 95 -6.16 6.03 -8.40
C ARG A 95 -6.96 4.73 -8.42
N SER A 96 -7.33 4.27 -9.61
CA SER A 96 -8.03 3.00 -9.76
C SER A 96 -7.08 1.86 -9.42
N ARG A 97 -7.63 0.82 -8.77
CA ARG A 97 -6.92 -0.42 -8.44
C ARG A 97 -6.02 -0.93 -9.57
N LYS A 98 -6.54 -0.98 -10.80
CA LYS A 98 -5.80 -1.47 -11.97
C LYS A 98 -4.55 -0.62 -12.25
N PHE A 99 -4.70 0.70 -12.26
CA PHE A 99 -3.59 1.61 -12.53
C PHE A 99 -2.51 1.49 -11.44
N ASP A 100 -2.91 1.51 -10.17
CA ASP A 100 -1.99 1.36 -9.04
C ASP A 100 -1.18 0.06 -9.16
N CYS A 101 -1.84 -1.06 -9.51
CA CYS A 101 -1.20 -2.37 -9.67
C CYS A 101 -0.20 -2.39 -10.84
N PHE A 102 -0.58 -1.85 -12.00
CA PHE A 102 0.33 -1.80 -13.16
C PHE A 102 1.52 -0.88 -12.89
N PHE A 103 1.28 0.26 -12.25
CA PHE A 103 2.33 1.21 -11.94
C PHE A 103 3.31 0.64 -10.90
N ALA A 104 2.82 0.22 -9.73
CA ALA A 104 3.67 -0.33 -8.67
C ALA A 104 4.35 -1.63 -9.11
N GLY A 105 3.62 -2.54 -9.77
CA GLY A 105 4.17 -3.79 -10.28
C GLY A 105 5.22 -3.55 -11.38
N GLY A 106 4.94 -2.67 -12.34
CA GLY A 106 5.87 -2.31 -13.41
C GLY A 106 7.14 -1.66 -12.89
N VAL A 107 7.03 -0.66 -12.01
CA VAL A 107 8.18 -0.01 -11.36
C VAL A 107 8.96 -1.03 -10.52
N GLY A 108 8.28 -1.85 -9.72
CA GLY A 108 8.93 -2.86 -8.89
C GLY A 108 9.71 -3.90 -9.70
N LEU A 109 9.11 -4.42 -10.77
CA LEU A 109 9.77 -5.34 -11.69
C LEU A 109 10.96 -4.68 -12.41
N LEU A 110 10.80 -3.43 -12.86
CA LEU A 110 11.89 -2.68 -13.48
C LEU A 110 13.06 -2.45 -12.52
N MET A 111 12.77 -2.10 -11.26
CA MET A 111 13.78 -1.96 -10.21
C MET A 111 14.54 -3.27 -9.99
N MET A 112 13.82 -4.39 -9.87
CA MET A 112 14.44 -5.71 -9.70
C MET A 112 15.28 -6.10 -10.92
N TYR A 113 14.76 -5.88 -12.12
CA TYR A 113 15.46 -6.14 -13.37
C TYR A 113 16.78 -5.38 -13.43
N LEU A 114 16.77 -4.06 -13.21
CA LEU A 114 17.97 -3.22 -13.22
C LEU A 114 18.97 -3.64 -12.12
N ALA A 115 18.49 -3.95 -10.92
CA ALA A 115 19.35 -4.37 -9.82
C ALA A 115 20.07 -5.70 -10.09
N ILE A 116 19.46 -6.59 -10.86
CA ILE A 116 20.03 -7.89 -11.24
C ILE A 116 20.86 -7.78 -12.53
N SER A 117 20.44 -6.95 -13.49
CA SER A 117 21.05 -6.87 -14.83
C SER A 117 22.37 -6.11 -14.86
N VAL A 118 22.61 -5.18 -13.93
CA VAL A 118 23.94 -4.56 -13.82
C VAL A 118 24.92 -5.67 -13.45
N ASP A 119 26.11 -5.72 -14.03
CA ASP A 119 27.15 -6.66 -13.63
C ASP A 119 27.97 -6.12 -12.45
N THR A 120 28.51 -7.00 -11.62
CA THR A 120 29.56 -6.59 -10.68
C THR A 120 30.84 -6.40 -11.50
N LEU A 121 31.36 -5.18 -11.58
CA LEU A 121 32.74 -4.96 -12.01
C LEU A 121 33.64 -5.71 -11.02
N GLY A 122 34.00 -6.95 -11.35
CA GLY A 122 34.87 -7.83 -10.55
C GLY A 122 34.16 -8.66 -9.48
N SER A 123 33.44 -9.71 -9.88
CA SER A 123 33.34 -10.92 -9.04
C SER A 123 34.62 -11.75 -9.16
#